data_AF-A0AAW3H8I1-F1
#
_entry.id   AF-A0AAW3H8I1-F1
#
_cell.length_a   1.000
_cell.length_b   1.000
_cell.length_c   1.000
_cell.angle_alpha   90.00
_cell.angle_beta   90.00
_cell.angle_gamma   90.00
#
_symmetry.space_group_name_H-M   'P 1'
#
loop_
_entity.id
_entity.type
_entity.pdbx_description
1 polymer ?
#
loop_
_entity_poly.entity_id
_entity_poly.type
_entity_poly.pdbx_seq_one_letter_code
_entity_poly.pdbx_strand_id
1 'polypeptide(L)'
;MFDEFDNQEAEVQLEAKIEEKKEQEIQPEEAKAGVQLQEESLKPASIPFGHLLLWSFIASFFSVANPLFTSLATNLQTQNLYAGWAMTQGQVAYGQFYGTSGMLYYVIAWLGNLFMGSLLFAVLQFLALFIAGIFLFQFIYQMTGKKVLAQQLLPLFYLLVITLGFGGLYASIFVLPFIMWSLNFLARYVNDRVGDNGFILLGAIGALAFMVDPFTSIVFYGLVFLVWTIFHIARKRLARGFYQFLASLLGFSLVFYPLGYYTVWKGTFGVAISQVTYSFESLGLQVSDLPTLLIMGGLFVGLGFLTALVMGMVSLVEKNAKPFRYLGGLGILTLLLVNIFLPSQGNFQLLPMIPFVMILLAIWFNKNFSEGRHTRKRRTPSIWKNYFAGNLFLPVLAMAFLVASPVVQRYLLAGEEEAERAVVSKYIREESAKDDKIYAWDSTASLYQSTGRLSAATILSPKLYLDTEENKILLGNQLDANLPRYIVVNKKVPLLGKVKKIISSNYKKIGLDTSQFKLYELK
;
A
#
# COMPACT_ATOMS: atom_id res chain seq x y z
N MET A 1 67.81 -4.46 -59.46
CA MET A 1 66.80 -3.55 -58.87
C MET A 1 65.37 -4.07 -59.15
N PHE A 2 65.16 -5.39 -59.13
CA PHE A 2 63.83 -6.02 -59.29
C PHE A 2 63.56 -7.11 -58.24
N ASP A 3 64.58 -7.64 -57.53
CA ASP A 3 64.38 -8.63 -56.45
C ASP A 3 64.03 -8.05 -55.07
N GLU A 4 64.09 -6.72 -54.90
CA GLU A 4 63.84 -6.07 -53.60
C GLU A 4 62.36 -5.69 -53.42
N PHE A 5 61.58 -5.67 -54.50
CA PHE A 5 60.14 -5.36 -54.48
C PHE A 5 59.27 -6.60 -54.19
N ASP A 6 59.63 -7.78 -54.71
CA ASP A 6 58.87 -9.03 -54.49
C ASP A 6 58.93 -9.51 -53.03
N ASN A 7 60.04 -9.23 -52.33
CA ASN A 7 60.21 -9.66 -50.94
C ASN A 7 59.39 -8.80 -49.95
N GLN A 8 59.18 -7.52 -50.28
CA GLN A 8 58.32 -6.62 -49.51
C GLN A 8 56.84 -6.98 -49.64
N GLU A 9 56.41 -7.41 -50.83
CA GLU A 9 55.02 -7.84 -51.06
C GLU A 9 54.71 -9.16 -50.33
N ALA A 10 55.69 -10.06 -50.23
CA ALA A 10 55.57 -11.30 -49.47
C ALA A 10 55.48 -11.08 -47.95
N GLU A 11 56.26 -10.14 -47.39
CA GLU A 11 56.17 -9.79 -45.97
C GLU A 11 54.82 -9.15 -45.62
N VAL A 12 54.32 -8.23 -46.46
CA VAL A 12 53.01 -7.59 -46.26
C VAL A 12 51.87 -8.61 -46.30
N GLN A 13 51.93 -9.61 -47.19
CA GLN A 13 50.92 -10.68 -47.25
C GLN A 13 51.00 -11.64 -46.06
N LEU A 14 52.20 -11.86 -45.51
CA LEU A 14 52.39 -12.70 -44.32
C LEU A 14 51.87 -11.99 -43.07
N GLU A 15 52.15 -10.69 -42.92
CA GLU A 15 51.63 -9.87 -41.82
C GLU A 15 50.10 -9.79 -41.85
N ALA A 16 49.51 -9.56 -43.02
CA ALA A 16 48.05 -9.57 -43.20
C ALA A 16 47.41 -10.90 -42.81
N LYS A 17 48.04 -12.04 -43.16
CA LYS A 17 47.57 -13.38 -42.75
C LYS A 17 47.68 -13.63 -41.25
N ILE A 18 48.72 -13.09 -40.60
CA ILE A 18 48.89 -13.22 -39.14
C ILE A 18 47.86 -12.38 -38.40
N GLU A 19 47.54 -11.20 -38.91
CA GLU A 19 46.53 -10.30 -38.36
C GLU A 19 45.12 -10.89 -38.52
N GLU A 20 44.80 -11.43 -39.70
CA GLU A 20 43.53 -12.11 -39.97
C GLU A 20 43.36 -13.36 -39.09
N LYS A 21 44.45 -14.12 -38.85
CA LYS A 21 44.42 -15.28 -37.96
C LYS A 21 44.26 -14.89 -36.49
N LYS A 22 44.85 -13.76 -36.05
CA LYS A 22 44.62 -13.20 -34.72
C LYS A 22 43.18 -12.73 -34.55
N GLU A 23 42.61 -12.03 -35.52
CA GLU A 23 41.20 -11.62 -35.48
C GLU A 23 40.26 -12.83 -35.46
N GLN A 24 40.57 -13.89 -36.20
CA GLN A 24 39.80 -15.13 -36.21
C GLN A 24 39.91 -15.94 -34.90
N GLU A 25 40.97 -15.79 -34.12
CA GLU A 25 41.09 -16.41 -32.78
C GLU A 25 40.47 -15.54 -31.68
N ILE A 26 40.55 -14.21 -31.79
CA ILE A 26 40.00 -13.25 -30.81
C ILE A 26 38.46 -13.19 -30.88
N GLN A 27 37.86 -13.16 -32.07
CA GLN A 27 36.40 -13.11 -32.24
C GLN A 27 35.63 -14.26 -31.55
N PRO A 28 36.02 -15.55 -31.66
CA PRO A 28 35.33 -16.63 -30.96
C PRO A 28 35.60 -16.64 -29.45
N GLU A 29 36.72 -16.08 -28.98
CA GLU A 29 37.03 -15.96 -27.55
C GLU A 29 36.26 -14.80 -26.91
N GLU A 30 36.13 -13.65 -27.58
CA GLU A 30 35.28 -12.53 -27.19
C GLU A 30 33.79 -12.88 -27.28
N ALA A 31 33.38 -13.65 -28.28
CA ALA A 31 32.01 -14.18 -28.37
C ALA A 31 31.72 -15.17 -27.24
N LYS A 32 32.65 -16.08 -26.90
CA LYS A 32 32.51 -16.98 -25.74
C LYS A 32 32.55 -16.24 -24.41
N ALA A 33 33.39 -15.21 -24.26
CA ALA A 33 33.44 -14.37 -23.07
C ALA A 33 32.18 -13.50 -22.93
N GLY A 34 31.63 -12.99 -24.05
CA GLY A 34 30.35 -12.28 -24.11
C GLY A 34 29.17 -13.18 -23.77
N VAL A 35 29.15 -14.40 -24.29
CA VAL A 35 28.13 -15.43 -23.96
C VAL A 35 28.26 -15.89 -22.50
N GLN A 36 29.48 -16.08 -21.97
CA GLN A 36 29.69 -16.41 -20.56
C GLN A 36 29.33 -15.26 -19.61
N LEU A 37 29.61 -14.00 -19.96
CA LEU A 37 29.15 -12.82 -19.21
C LEU A 37 27.62 -12.69 -19.24
N GLN A 38 27.00 -13.05 -20.36
CA GLN A 38 25.55 -13.08 -20.52
C GLN A 38 24.93 -14.24 -19.71
N GLU A 39 25.54 -15.43 -19.68
CA GLU A 39 25.18 -16.58 -18.85
C GLU A 39 25.42 -16.37 -17.35
N GLU A 40 26.45 -15.60 -16.97
CA GLU A 40 26.69 -15.25 -15.57
C GLU A 40 25.64 -14.23 -15.07
N SER A 41 25.14 -13.36 -15.96
CA SER A 41 24.01 -12.46 -15.71
C SER A 41 22.63 -13.16 -15.66
N LEU A 42 22.56 -14.44 -16.05
CA LEU A 42 21.36 -15.26 -16.15
C LEU A 42 21.03 -16.04 -14.86
N LYS A 43 21.88 -16.05 -13.83
CA LYS A 43 21.52 -16.71 -12.56
C LYS A 43 20.46 -15.90 -11.80
N PRO A 44 19.24 -16.43 -11.57
CA PRO A 44 18.28 -15.76 -10.70
C PRO A 44 18.90 -15.62 -9.32
N ALA A 45 19.06 -14.38 -8.83
CA ALA A 45 19.58 -14.15 -7.50
C ALA A 45 18.73 -14.94 -6.50
N SER A 46 19.39 -15.78 -5.69
CA SER A 46 18.68 -16.60 -4.70
C SER A 46 17.90 -15.70 -3.75
N ILE A 47 16.57 -15.84 -3.79
CA ILE A 47 15.64 -15.05 -2.99
C ILE A 47 15.88 -15.36 -1.51
N PRO A 48 15.97 -14.35 -0.62
CA PRO A 48 16.21 -14.56 0.82
C PRO A 48 14.93 -15.02 1.53
N PHE A 49 14.41 -16.21 1.18
CA PHE A 49 13.14 -16.75 1.67
C PHE A 49 12.98 -16.70 3.19
N GLY A 50 13.99 -17.11 3.95
CA GLY A 50 13.93 -17.08 5.42
C GLY A 50 13.71 -15.69 6.00
N HIS A 51 14.32 -14.65 5.41
CA HIS A 51 14.13 -13.27 5.85
C HIS A 51 12.72 -12.78 5.53
N LEU A 52 12.23 -13.09 4.32
CA LEU A 52 10.89 -12.72 3.87
C LEU A 52 9.81 -13.38 4.75
N LEU A 53 9.98 -14.66 5.08
CA LEU A 53 9.08 -15.39 5.98
C LEU A 53 9.06 -14.76 7.37
N LEU A 54 10.24 -14.52 7.96
CA LEU A 54 10.36 -13.94 9.31
C LEU A 54 9.65 -12.57 9.40
N TRP A 55 9.97 -11.65 8.48
CA TRP A 55 9.40 -10.31 8.54
C TRP A 55 7.90 -10.27 8.24
N SER A 56 7.43 -11.08 7.29
CA SER A 56 6.00 -11.20 6.98
C SER A 56 5.23 -11.80 8.17
N PHE A 57 5.85 -12.77 8.86
CA PHE A 57 5.30 -13.36 10.08
C PHE A 57 5.18 -12.34 11.19
N ILE A 58 6.27 -11.59 11.49
CA ILE A 58 6.25 -10.54 12.52
C ILE A 58 5.14 -9.52 12.23
N ALA A 59 5.07 -9.01 11.00
CA ALA A 59 4.06 -8.03 10.62
C ALA A 59 2.62 -8.52 10.78
N SER A 60 2.39 -9.82 10.58
CA SER A 60 1.05 -10.41 10.61
C SER A 60 0.67 -10.94 11.99
N PHE A 61 1.65 -11.36 12.80
CA PHE A 61 1.46 -11.78 14.17
C PHE A 61 0.88 -10.65 15.04
N PHE A 62 1.40 -9.42 14.86
CA PHE A 62 0.91 -8.20 15.50
C PHE A 62 -0.32 -7.59 14.83
N SER A 63 -0.97 -8.29 13.90
CA SER A 63 -2.18 -7.79 13.29
C SER A 63 -3.33 -7.74 14.30
N VAL A 64 -4.19 -6.72 14.22
CA VAL A 64 -5.41 -6.60 15.05
C VAL A 64 -6.47 -7.64 14.70
N ALA A 65 -6.29 -8.36 13.60
CA ALA A 65 -7.05 -9.58 13.31
C ALA A 65 -6.79 -10.69 14.35
N ASN A 66 -5.62 -10.68 15.00
CA ASN A 66 -5.33 -11.52 16.14
C ASN A 66 -6.08 -10.98 17.38
N PRO A 67 -6.92 -11.80 18.04
CA PRO A 67 -7.70 -11.40 19.21
C PRO A 67 -6.89 -10.74 20.34
N LEU A 68 -5.60 -11.08 20.47
CA LEU A 68 -4.70 -10.49 21.46
C LEU A 68 -4.43 -8.99 21.23
N PHE A 69 -4.59 -8.52 19.98
CA PHE A 69 -4.28 -7.14 19.59
C PHE A 69 -5.52 -6.39 19.07
N THR A 70 -6.68 -7.03 18.94
CA THR A 70 -7.91 -6.39 18.41
C THR A 70 -8.32 -5.13 19.18
N SER A 71 -8.03 -5.07 20.48
CA SER A 71 -8.32 -3.88 21.30
C SER A 71 -7.46 -2.65 20.97
N LEU A 72 -6.41 -2.82 20.14
CA LEU A 72 -5.54 -1.74 19.65
C LEU A 72 -5.97 -1.24 18.27
N ALA A 73 -7.04 -1.78 17.71
CA ALA A 73 -7.50 -1.43 16.36
C ALA A 73 -7.91 0.04 16.26
N THR A 74 -7.45 0.70 15.21
CA THR A 74 -7.91 2.03 14.82
C THR A 74 -9.37 1.98 14.36
N ASN A 75 -10.01 3.15 14.24
CA ASN A 75 -11.38 3.23 13.71
C ASN A 75 -11.50 2.51 12.35
N LEU A 76 -10.60 2.80 11.39
CA LEU A 76 -10.61 2.14 10.08
C LEU A 76 -10.42 0.62 10.20
N GLN A 77 -9.51 0.14 11.05
CA GLN A 77 -9.31 -1.29 11.26
C GLN A 77 -10.55 -1.97 11.86
N THR A 78 -11.23 -1.34 12.82
CA THR A 78 -12.49 -1.88 13.37
C THR A 78 -13.59 -1.94 12.31
N GLN A 79 -13.63 -0.97 11.38
CA GLN A 79 -14.57 -0.99 10.25
C GLN A 79 -14.22 -2.09 9.25
N ASN A 80 -12.94 -2.34 8.98
CA ASN A 80 -12.50 -3.43 8.10
C ASN A 80 -12.81 -4.80 8.69
N LEU A 81 -12.61 -4.97 10.00
CA LEU A 81 -13.02 -6.17 10.73
C LEU A 81 -14.54 -6.36 10.68
N TYR A 82 -15.31 -5.30 10.95
CA TYR A 82 -16.76 -5.32 10.84
C TYR A 82 -17.21 -5.68 9.42
N ALA A 83 -16.63 -5.10 8.37
CA ALA A 83 -17.00 -5.36 6.99
C ALA A 83 -16.88 -6.85 6.64
N GLY A 84 -15.73 -7.45 6.97
CA GLY A 84 -15.52 -8.89 6.77
C GLY A 84 -16.53 -9.73 7.54
N TRP A 85 -16.73 -9.45 8.83
CA TRP A 85 -17.72 -10.15 9.66
C TRP A 85 -19.16 -9.98 9.15
N ALA A 86 -19.59 -8.76 8.83
CA ALA A 86 -20.93 -8.45 8.35
C ALA A 86 -21.23 -9.16 7.02
N MET A 87 -20.24 -9.30 6.13
CA MET A 87 -20.38 -10.07 4.91
C MET A 87 -20.60 -11.57 5.18
N THR A 88 -20.01 -12.14 6.24
CA THR A 88 -20.34 -13.53 6.66
C THR A 88 -21.79 -13.67 7.13
N GLN A 89 -22.41 -12.57 7.55
CA GLN A 89 -23.82 -12.48 7.92
C GLN A 89 -24.73 -12.09 6.74
N GLY A 90 -24.23 -12.15 5.51
CA GLY A 90 -25.00 -11.89 4.29
C GLY A 90 -25.09 -10.41 3.87
N GLN A 91 -24.38 -9.50 4.53
CA GLN A 91 -24.29 -8.09 4.08
C GLN A 91 -23.46 -7.99 2.79
N VAL A 92 -23.76 -6.98 1.97
CA VAL A 92 -23.07 -6.72 0.70
C VAL A 92 -22.22 -5.45 0.84
N ALA A 93 -21.00 -5.51 0.28
CA ALA A 93 -20.10 -4.35 0.25
C ALA A 93 -20.75 -3.14 -0.44
N TYR A 94 -20.44 -1.95 0.07
CA TYR A 94 -20.96 -0.64 -0.35
C TYR A 94 -22.45 -0.40 -0.08
N GLY A 95 -23.29 -1.44 -0.11
CA GLY A 95 -24.73 -1.35 0.09
C GLY A 95 -25.14 -1.21 1.55
N GLN A 96 -24.51 -1.97 2.45
CA GLN A 96 -24.89 -2.00 3.87
C GLN A 96 -23.76 -1.61 4.85
N PHE A 97 -22.58 -1.32 4.31
CA PHE A 97 -21.53 -0.60 5.02
C PHE A 97 -20.78 0.28 4.03
N TYR A 98 -20.34 1.44 4.50
CA TYR A 98 -19.58 2.40 3.72
C TYR A 98 -18.10 2.00 3.72
N GLY A 99 -17.45 2.10 2.57
CA GLY A 99 -16.04 1.78 2.46
C GLY A 99 -15.41 2.18 1.13
N THR A 100 -14.20 2.72 1.21
CA THR A 100 -13.46 3.28 0.06
C THR A 100 -12.50 2.28 -0.59
N SER A 101 -12.35 1.08 -0.01
CA SER A 101 -11.49 0.04 -0.57
C SER A 101 -12.15 -0.63 -1.77
N GLY A 102 -11.36 -1.33 -2.58
CA GLY A 102 -11.89 -2.01 -3.76
C GLY A 102 -12.63 -3.31 -3.40
N MET A 103 -13.44 -3.81 -4.33
CA MET A 103 -14.30 -4.97 -4.08
C MET A 103 -13.50 -6.24 -3.72
N LEU A 104 -12.34 -6.45 -4.34
CA LEU A 104 -11.48 -7.59 -4.04
C LEU A 104 -10.91 -7.50 -2.62
N TYR A 105 -10.66 -6.30 -2.08
CA TYR A 105 -10.30 -6.16 -0.67
C TYR A 105 -11.42 -6.62 0.26
N TYR A 106 -12.68 -6.29 -0.04
CA TYR A 106 -13.82 -6.78 0.76
C TYR A 106 -14.03 -8.29 0.62
N VAL A 107 -13.74 -8.88 -0.55
CA VAL A 107 -13.69 -10.34 -0.70
C VAL A 107 -12.59 -10.95 0.18
N ILE A 108 -11.41 -10.34 0.24
CA ILE A 108 -10.32 -10.76 1.14
C ILE A 108 -10.75 -10.64 2.61
N ALA A 109 -11.42 -9.54 2.98
CA ALA A 109 -11.92 -9.34 4.34
C ALA A 109 -12.99 -10.38 4.73
N TRP A 110 -13.90 -10.69 3.80
CA TRP A 110 -14.90 -11.75 3.96
C TRP A 110 -14.25 -13.13 4.12
N LEU A 111 -13.34 -13.50 3.21
CA LEU A 111 -12.56 -14.74 3.30
C LEU A 111 -11.83 -14.83 4.63
N GLY A 112 -11.22 -13.72 5.06
CA GLY A 112 -10.50 -13.61 6.32
C GLY A 112 -11.34 -13.80 7.58
N ASN A 113 -12.67 -13.80 7.47
CA ASN A 113 -13.61 -13.99 8.57
C ASN A 113 -14.41 -15.32 8.50
N LEU A 114 -14.16 -16.19 7.52
CA LEU A 114 -14.94 -17.43 7.33
C LEU A 114 -14.67 -18.49 8.39
N PHE A 115 -13.41 -18.65 8.83
CA PHE A 115 -13.01 -19.71 9.76
C PHE A 115 -12.02 -19.14 10.79
N MET A 116 -12.15 -19.56 12.06
CA MET A 116 -11.32 -19.09 13.19
C MET A 116 -11.42 -17.56 13.45
N GLY A 117 -12.59 -16.97 13.24
CA GLY A 117 -12.79 -15.53 13.39
C GLY A 117 -11.96 -14.74 12.37
N SER A 118 -11.40 -13.60 12.77
CA SER A 118 -10.60 -12.74 11.90
C SER A 118 -9.16 -13.23 11.66
N LEU A 119 -8.74 -14.34 12.26
CA LEU A 119 -7.34 -14.78 12.25
C LEU A 119 -6.85 -15.16 10.84
N LEU A 120 -7.73 -15.68 9.99
CA LEU A 120 -7.42 -15.96 8.58
C LEU A 120 -7.08 -14.66 7.81
N PHE A 121 -7.65 -13.53 8.21
CA PHE A 121 -7.31 -12.23 7.62
C PHE A 121 -5.83 -11.86 7.86
N ALA A 122 -5.27 -12.20 9.03
CA ALA A 122 -3.85 -12.03 9.30
C ALA A 122 -2.98 -12.97 8.45
N VAL A 123 -3.44 -14.19 8.15
CA VAL A 123 -2.75 -15.12 7.24
C VAL A 123 -2.76 -14.59 5.81
N LEU A 124 -3.87 -14.01 5.35
CA LEU A 124 -3.93 -13.37 4.02
C LEU A 124 -2.98 -12.16 3.96
N GLN A 125 -2.89 -11.37 5.03
CA GLN A 125 -1.90 -10.29 5.14
C GLN A 125 -0.47 -10.81 5.06
N PHE A 126 -0.16 -11.91 5.76
CA PHE A 126 1.14 -12.58 5.68
C PHE A 126 1.51 -12.94 4.25
N LEU A 127 0.58 -13.55 3.50
CA LEU A 127 0.80 -13.91 2.11
C LEU A 127 1.02 -12.68 1.23
N ALA A 128 0.24 -11.61 1.41
CA ALA A 128 0.43 -10.36 0.68
C ALA A 128 1.83 -9.77 0.94
N LEU A 129 2.24 -9.64 2.21
CA LEU A 129 3.55 -9.10 2.57
C LEU A 129 4.71 -9.96 2.10
N PHE A 130 4.54 -11.29 2.11
CA PHE A 130 5.53 -12.22 1.60
C PHE A 130 5.73 -12.06 0.09
N ILE A 131 4.64 -12.04 -0.68
CA ILE A 131 4.67 -11.85 -2.14
C ILE A 131 5.22 -10.46 -2.50
N ALA A 132 4.81 -9.41 -1.79
CA ALA A 132 5.32 -8.05 -1.99
C ALA A 132 6.84 -7.98 -1.76
N GLY A 133 7.35 -8.63 -0.72
CA GLY A 133 8.78 -8.69 -0.44
C GLY A 133 9.58 -9.44 -1.51
N ILE A 134 9.04 -10.53 -2.07
CA ILE A 134 9.66 -11.22 -3.22
C ILE A 134 9.84 -10.26 -4.39
N PHE A 135 8.77 -9.56 -4.79
CA PHE A 135 8.83 -8.66 -5.94
C PHE A 135 9.65 -7.40 -5.67
N LEU A 136 9.67 -6.88 -4.44
CA LEU A 136 10.55 -5.78 -4.07
C LEU A 136 12.02 -6.18 -4.19
N PHE A 137 12.40 -7.37 -3.69
CA PHE A 137 13.75 -7.89 -3.81
C PHE A 137 14.16 -8.01 -5.28
N GLN A 138 13.29 -8.61 -6.10
CA GLN A 138 13.53 -8.75 -7.53
C GLN A 138 13.65 -7.39 -8.21
N PHE A 139 12.74 -6.44 -7.94
CA PHE A 139 12.79 -5.10 -8.48
C PHE A 139 14.12 -4.39 -8.18
N ILE A 140 14.54 -4.35 -6.91
CA ILE A 140 15.79 -3.68 -6.52
C ILE A 140 16.98 -4.37 -7.18
N TYR A 141 17.01 -5.71 -7.23
CA TYR A 141 18.07 -6.45 -7.89
C TYR A 141 18.13 -6.16 -9.39
N GLN A 142 16.98 -6.13 -10.08
CA GLN A 142 16.90 -5.79 -11.51
C GLN A 142 17.34 -4.35 -11.80
N MET A 143 17.03 -3.41 -10.90
CA MET A 143 17.35 -1.99 -11.07
C MET A 143 18.83 -1.68 -10.76
N THR A 144 19.44 -2.39 -9.81
CA THR A 144 20.76 -2.04 -9.28
C THR A 144 21.86 -3.06 -9.59
N GLY A 145 21.50 -4.28 -9.97
CA GLY A 145 22.42 -5.42 -10.11
C GLY A 145 22.96 -5.96 -8.78
N LYS A 146 22.58 -5.38 -7.63
CA LYS A 146 23.28 -5.58 -6.35
C LYS A 146 22.44 -6.36 -5.36
N LYS A 147 22.75 -7.65 -5.24
CA LYS A 147 22.01 -8.58 -4.36
C LYS A 147 22.03 -8.14 -2.90
N VAL A 148 23.20 -7.72 -2.40
CA VAL A 148 23.37 -7.33 -0.99
C VAL A 148 22.53 -6.09 -0.66
N LEU A 149 22.44 -5.12 -1.57
CA LEU A 149 21.59 -3.94 -1.39
C LEU A 149 20.11 -4.32 -1.32
N ALA A 150 19.65 -5.17 -2.24
CA ALA A 150 18.28 -5.66 -2.23
C ALA A 150 17.94 -6.40 -0.92
N GLN A 151 18.86 -7.24 -0.41
CA GLN A 151 18.68 -7.94 0.87
C GLN A 151 18.60 -6.98 2.07
N GLN A 152 19.41 -5.92 2.09
CA GLN A 152 19.41 -4.97 3.20
C GLN A 152 18.20 -4.03 3.21
N LEU A 153 17.63 -3.71 2.04
CA LEU A 153 16.45 -2.86 1.93
C LEU A 153 15.15 -3.57 2.31
N LEU A 154 15.11 -4.91 2.26
CA LEU A 154 13.94 -5.69 2.64
C LEU A 154 13.48 -5.44 4.09
N PRO A 155 14.34 -5.62 5.13
CA PRO A 155 13.95 -5.29 6.50
C PRO A 155 13.42 -3.86 6.67
N LEU A 156 14.03 -2.89 5.99
CA LEU A 156 13.60 -1.49 6.08
C LEU A 156 12.19 -1.30 5.49
N PHE A 157 11.90 -1.93 4.36
CA PHE A 157 10.54 -1.96 3.81
C PHE A 157 9.54 -2.53 4.82
N TYR A 158 9.85 -3.67 5.44
CA TYR A 158 8.96 -4.26 6.44
C TYR A 158 8.80 -3.39 7.69
N LEU A 159 9.87 -2.76 8.18
CA LEU A 159 9.78 -1.81 9.29
C LEU A 159 8.84 -0.65 8.96
N LEU A 160 8.96 -0.05 7.77
CA LEU A 160 8.07 1.02 7.34
C LEU A 160 6.61 0.57 7.27
N VAL A 161 6.36 -0.62 6.71
CA VAL A 161 5.00 -1.19 6.64
C VAL A 161 4.42 -1.50 8.03
N ILE A 162 5.20 -2.15 8.90
CA ILE A 162 4.78 -2.52 10.26
C ILE A 162 4.47 -1.29 11.10
N THR A 163 5.24 -0.22 10.95
CA THR A 163 5.09 0.98 11.78
C THR A 163 3.99 1.91 11.27
N LEU A 164 3.99 2.27 9.98
CA LEU A 164 2.92 3.10 9.41
C LEU A 164 1.58 2.36 9.36
N GLY A 165 1.62 1.05 9.17
CA GLY A 165 0.46 0.17 9.10
C GLY A 165 0.31 -0.68 10.35
N PHE A 166 0.70 -0.18 11.53
CA PHE A 166 0.62 -0.94 12.77
C PHE A 166 -0.78 -1.55 12.98
N GLY A 167 -0.82 -2.84 13.34
CA GLY A 167 -2.05 -3.63 13.42
C GLY A 167 -2.56 -4.19 12.08
N GLY A 168 -2.06 -3.69 10.95
CA GLY A 168 -2.37 -4.24 9.63
C GLY A 168 -3.79 -3.97 9.14
N LEU A 169 -4.30 -4.86 8.28
CA LEU A 169 -5.66 -4.83 7.70
C LEU A 169 -5.99 -3.62 6.82
N TYR A 170 -5.00 -2.85 6.38
CA TYR A 170 -5.21 -1.74 5.44
C TYR A 170 -5.18 -2.24 4.00
N ALA A 171 -6.10 -1.79 3.15
CA ALA A 171 -6.09 -2.11 1.72
C ALA A 171 -4.75 -1.77 1.05
N SER A 172 -4.09 -0.69 1.50
CA SER A 172 -2.76 -0.28 1.04
C SER A 172 -1.65 -1.27 1.35
N ILE A 173 -1.85 -2.23 2.27
CA ILE A 173 -0.92 -3.36 2.48
C ILE A 173 -1.19 -4.46 1.45
N PHE A 174 -2.46 -4.80 1.22
CA PHE A 174 -2.88 -5.85 0.30
C PHE A 174 -2.63 -5.50 -1.17
N VAL A 175 -2.47 -4.21 -1.51
CA VAL A 175 -2.14 -3.77 -2.87
C VAL A 175 -0.63 -3.87 -3.19
N LEU A 176 0.24 -3.92 -2.17
CA LEU A 176 1.70 -3.96 -2.34
C LEU A 176 2.22 -5.09 -3.24
N PRO A 177 1.68 -6.33 -3.21
CA PRO A 177 2.08 -7.39 -4.15
C PRO A 177 2.01 -6.94 -5.61
N PHE A 178 0.91 -6.28 -5.98
CA PHE A 178 0.66 -5.84 -7.34
C PHE A 178 1.55 -4.66 -7.71
N ILE A 179 1.76 -3.71 -6.80
CA ILE A 179 2.64 -2.56 -7.03
C ILE A 179 4.10 -3.00 -7.18
N MET A 180 4.59 -3.87 -6.29
CA MET A 180 5.97 -4.37 -6.35
C MET A 180 6.18 -5.26 -7.58
N TRP A 181 5.18 -6.07 -7.94
CA TRP A 181 5.20 -6.82 -9.20
C TRP A 181 5.32 -5.88 -10.39
N SER A 182 4.52 -4.82 -10.43
CA SER A 182 4.53 -3.82 -11.51
C SER A 182 5.87 -3.09 -11.58
N LEU A 183 6.47 -2.70 -10.46
CA LEU A 183 7.83 -2.13 -10.43
C LEU A 183 8.87 -3.11 -10.98
N ASN A 184 8.83 -4.38 -10.57
CA ASN A 184 9.72 -5.42 -11.09
C ASN A 184 9.53 -5.65 -12.59
N PHE A 185 8.28 -5.70 -13.07
CA PHE A 185 7.96 -5.78 -14.49
C PHE A 185 8.57 -4.60 -15.26
N LEU A 186 8.37 -3.37 -14.78
CA LEU A 186 8.89 -2.16 -15.41
C LEU A 186 10.43 -2.17 -15.43
N ALA A 187 11.10 -2.65 -14.37
CA ALA A 187 12.55 -2.75 -14.35
C ALA A 187 13.07 -3.76 -15.38
N ARG A 188 12.41 -4.92 -15.50
CA ARG A 188 12.71 -5.90 -16.54
C ARG A 188 12.45 -5.35 -17.94
N TYR A 189 11.38 -4.58 -18.12
CA TYR A 189 11.05 -3.94 -19.39
C TYR A 189 12.12 -2.95 -19.83
N VAL A 190 12.57 -2.05 -18.94
CA VAL A 190 13.60 -1.06 -19.27
C VAL A 190 14.97 -1.70 -19.54
N ASN A 191 15.20 -2.90 -19.01
CA ASN A 191 16.39 -3.72 -19.28
C ASN A 191 16.20 -4.68 -20.47
N ASP A 192 15.20 -4.44 -21.33
CA ASP A 192 14.91 -5.22 -22.54
C ASP A 192 14.69 -6.73 -22.30
N ARG A 193 14.26 -7.11 -21.08
CA ARG A 193 13.97 -8.52 -20.69
C ARG A 193 12.52 -8.93 -20.91
N VAL A 194 11.65 -7.98 -21.26
CA VAL A 194 10.21 -8.20 -21.52
C VAL A 194 9.79 -7.32 -22.68
N GLY A 195 8.99 -7.86 -23.60
CA GLY A 195 8.46 -7.13 -24.75
C GLY A 195 7.21 -6.30 -24.43
N ASP A 196 6.80 -5.46 -25.37
CA ASP A 196 5.66 -4.54 -25.23
C ASP A 196 4.32 -5.27 -24.96
N ASN A 197 4.16 -6.51 -25.42
CA ASN A 197 2.96 -7.33 -25.17
C ASN A 197 2.72 -7.58 -23.67
N GLY A 198 3.78 -7.51 -22.86
CA GLY A 198 3.70 -7.66 -21.40
C GLY A 198 2.85 -6.58 -20.73
N PHE A 199 2.59 -5.45 -21.40
CA PHE A 199 1.72 -4.39 -20.87
C PHE A 199 0.25 -4.82 -20.77
N ILE A 200 -0.20 -5.85 -21.51
CA ILE A 200 -1.50 -6.48 -21.28
C ILE A 200 -1.56 -7.05 -19.86
N LEU A 201 -0.51 -7.77 -19.45
CA LEU A 201 -0.44 -8.30 -18.09
C LEU A 201 -0.30 -7.19 -17.05
N LEU A 202 0.45 -6.12 -17.34
CA LEU A 202 0.52 -4.94 -16.48
C LEU A 202 -0.85 -4.31 -16.25
N GLY A 203 -1.66 -4.19 -17.31
CA GLY A 203 -3.05 -3.74 -17.24
C GLY A 203 -3.93 -4.63 -16.37
N ALA A 204 -3.85 -5.94 -16.58
CA ALA A 204 -4.58 -6.94 -15.80
C ALA A 204 -4.22 -6.89 -14.29
N ILE A 205 -2.92 -6.78 -13.97
CA ILE A 205 -2.44 -6.58 -12.60
C ILE A 205 -2.88 -5.23 -12.04
N GLY A 206 -2.93 -4.19 -12.88
CA GLY A 206 -3.49 -2.89 -12.53
C GLY A 206 -4.97 -2.94 -12.15
N ALA A 207 -5.77 -3.76 -12.84
CA ALA A 207 -7.17 -3.99 -12.47
C ALA A 207 -7.30 -4.69 -11.12
N LEU A 208 -6.48 -5.71 -10.84
CA LEU A 208 -6.48 -6.37 -9.53
C LEU A 208 -6.05 -5.40 -8.41
N ALA A 209 -5.02 -4.60 -8.66
CA ALA A 209 -4.57 -3.58 -7.70
C ALA A 209 -5.70 -2.57 -7.42
N PHE A 210 -6.36 -2.06 -8.46
CA PHE A 210 -7.50 -1.16 -8.35
C PHE A 210 -8.65 -1.79 -7.57
N MET A 211 -8.94 -3.07 -7.82
CA MET A 211 -9.95 -3.81 -7.08
C MET A 211 -9.58 -4.07 -5.61
N VAL A 212 -8.34 -3.82 -5.17
CA VAL A 212 -7.92 -3.90 -3.76
C VAL A 212 -7.89 -2.51 -3.12
N ASP A 213 -7.07 -1.61 -3.64
CA ASP A 213 -6.92 -0.23 -3.17
C ASP A 213 -6.97 0.72 -4.37
N PRO A 214 -8.17 1.24 -4.69
CA PRO A 214 -8.37 2.12 -5.84
C PRO A 214 -7.52 3.39 -5.78
N PHE A 215 -7.45 4.05 -4.62
CA PHE A 215 -6.75 5.32 -4.47
C PHE A 215 -5.26 5.16 -4.74
N THR A 216 -4.61 4.21 -4.06
CA THR A 216 -3.18 3.94 -4.25
C THR A 216 -2.89 3.50 -5.69
N SER A 217 -3.78 2.70 -6.28
CA SER A 217 -3.62 2.20 -7.65
C SER A 217 -3.76 3.31 -8.70
N ILE A 218 -4.77 4.17 -8.59
CA ILE A 218 -4.94 5.32 -9.50
C ILE A 218 -3.68 6.19 -9.48
N VAL A 219 -3.19 6.53 -8.28
CA VAL A 219 -1.98 7.36 -8.14
C VAL A 219 -0.77 6.65 -8.75
N PHE A 220 -0.54 5.38 -8.41
CA PHE A 220 0.62 4.64 -8.87
C PHE A 220 0.61 4.43 -10.40
N TYR A 221 -0.45 3.85 -10.96
CA TYR A 221 -0.52 3.56 -12.40
C TYR A 221 -0.66 4.84 -13.23
N GLY A 222 -1.32 5.88 -12.72
CA GLY A 222 -1.37 7.20 -13.35
C GLY A 222 0.02 7.84 -13.46
N LEU A 223 0.83 7.76 -12.41
CA LEU A 223 2.21 8.24 -12.43
C LEU A 223 3.13 7.39 -13.30
N VAL A 224 2.96 6.06 -13.30
CA VAL A 224 3.66 5.16 -14.24
C VAL A 224 3.35 5.58 -15.67
N PHE A 225 2.07 5.77 -16.01
CA PHE A 225 1.65 6.22 -17.34
C PHE A 225 2.30 7.56 -17.71
N LEU A 226 2.27 8.55 -16.82
CA LEU A 226 2.87 9.86 -17.05
C LEU A 226 4.39 9.77 -17.28
N VAL A 227 5.11 9.09 -16.38
CA VAL A 227 6.57 8.98 -16.43
C VAL A 227 7.03 8.18 -17.65
N TRP A 228 6.36 7.07 -17.97
CA TRP A 228 6.71 6.25 -19.14
C TRP A 228 6.36 6.94 -20.45
N THR A 229 5.29 7.73 -20.49
CA THR A 229 4.98 8.56 -21.66
C THR A 229 6.14 9.52 -21.91
N ILE A 230 6.54 10.32 -20.92
CA ILE A 230 7.68 11.25 -21.02
C ILE A 230 8.96 10.54 -21.44
N PHE A 231 9.24 9.36 -20.87
CA PHE A 231 10.41 8.54 -21.20
C PHE A 231 10.42 8.13 -22.68
N HIS A 232 9.28 7.72 -23.24
CA HIS A 232 9.16 7.35 -24.65
C HIS A 232 9.20 8.56 -25.59
N ILE A 233 8.64 9.71 -25.20
CA ILE A 233 8.80 10.97 -25.95
C ILE A 233 10.30 11.29 -26.08
N ALA A 234 11.03 11.25 -24.96
CA ALA A 234 12.45 11.55 -24.91
C ALA A 234 13.30 10.58 -25.76
N ARG A 235 12.85 9.34 -25.95
CA ARG A 235 13.49 8.33 -26.82
C ARG A 235 12.97 8.32 -28.26
N LYS A 236 12.10 9.26 -28.65
CA LYS A 236 11.45 9.31 -29.99
C LYS A 236 10.68 8.02 -30.33
N ARG A 237 10.06 7.38 -29.34
CA ARG A 237 9.30 6.11 -29.46
C ARG A 237 7.83 6.27 -29.06
N LEU A 238 7.19 7.38 -29.46
CA LEU A 238 5.81 7.69 -29.10
C LEU A 238 4.80 6.60 -29.48
N ALA A 239 4.90 6.05 -30.69
CA ALA A 239 4.01 4.99 -31.15
C ALA A 239 4.06 3.74 -30.26
N ARG A 240 5.25 3.39 -29.73
CA ARG A 240 5.40 2.29 -28.78
C ARG A 240 4.75 2.61 -27.43
N GLY A 241 4.93 3.82 -26.92
CA GLY A 241 4.25 4.25 -25.70
C GLY A 241 2.72 4.22 -25.82
N PHE A 242 2.19 4.63 -26.96
CA PHE A 242 0.75 4.55 -27.25
C PHE A 242 0.25 3.10 -27.33
N TYR A 243 1.01 2.21 -28.00
CA TYR A 243 0.70 0.78 -28.02
C TYR A 243 0.65 0.18 -26.61
N GLN A 244 1.62 0.50 -25.75
CA GLN A 244 1.66 0.04 -24.36
C GLN A 244 0.47 0.50 -23.54
N PHE A 245 0.03 1.74 -23.76
CA PHE A 245 -1.17 2.27 -23.13
C PHE A 245 -2.42 1.48 -23.55
N LEU A 246 -2.62 1.26 -24.85
CA LEU A 246 -3.74 0.46 -25.36
C LEU A 246 -3.70 -0.99 -24.86
N ALA A 247 -2.50 -1.60 -24.83
CA ALA A 247 -2.30 -2.94 -24.29
C ALA A 247 -2.67 -3.01 -22.81
N SER A 248 -2.27 -2.01 -22.02
CA SER A 248 -2.61 -1.90 -20.61
C SER A 248 -4.12 -1.69 -20.40
N LEU A 249 -4.77 -0.85 -21.20
CA LEU A 249 -6.22 -0.69 -21.15
C LEU A 249 -6.96 -1.98 -21.48
N LEU A 250 -6.54 -2.70 -22.52
CA LEU A 250 -7.11 -3.99 -22.88
C LEU A 250 -6.98 -4.99 -21.72
N GLY A 251 -5.78 -5.13 -21.17
CA GLY A 251 -5.52 -6.02 -20.04
C GLY A 251 -6.35 -5.65 -18.80
N PHE A 252 -6.45 -4.36 -18.50
CA PHE A 252 -7.27 -3.86 -17.41
C PHE A 252 -8.74 -4.22 -17.62
N SER A 253 -9.30 -3.93 -18.79
CA SER A 253 -10.70 -4.22 -19.13
C SER A 253 -11.02 -5.71 -19.03
N LEU A 254 -10.14 -6.58 -19.51
CA LEU A 254 -10.34 -8.04 -19.47
C LEU A 254 -10.51 -8.59 -18.05
N VAL A 255 -9.92 -7.94 -17.04
CA VAL A 255 -10.03 -8.37 -15.63
C VAL A 255 -11.08 -7.55 -14.88
N PHE A 256 -11.10 -6.23 -15.10
CA PHE A 256 -11.99 -5.32 -14.39
C PHE A 256 -13.46 -5.58 -14.68
N TYR A 257 -13.86 -5.79 -15.94
CA TYR A 257 -15.27 -5.98 -16.26
C TYR A 257 -15.87 -7.26 -15.64
N PRO A 258 -15.23 -8.45 -15.76
CA PRO A 258 -15.75 -9.65 -15.12
C PRO A 258 -15.84 -9.54 -13.59
N LEU A 259 -14.81 -8.97 -12.94
CA LEU A 259 -14.80 -8.82 -11.48
C LEU A 259 -15.77 -7.73 -11.01
N GLY A 260 -15.80 -6.60 -11.72
CA GLY A 260 -16.68 -5.47 -11.44
C GLY A 260 -18.16 -5.81 -11.65
N TYR A 261 -18.48 -6.75 -12.54
CA TYR A 261 -19.85 -7.22 -12.76
C TYR A 261 -20.54 -7.73 -11.49
N TYR A 262 -19.79 -8.24 -10.50
CA TYR A 262 -20.35 -8.63 -9.21
C TYR A 262 -21.12 -7.48 -8.54
N THR A 263 -20.58 -6.26 -8.59
CA THR A 263 -21.24 -5.08 -8.01
C THR A 263 -22.47 -4.64 -8.81
N VAL A 264 -22.50 -4.90 -10.13
CA VAL A 264 -23.68 -4.68 -10.98
C VAL A 264 -24.77 -5.70 -10.62
N TRP A 265 -24.40 -6.98 -10.53
CA TRP A 265 -25.32 -8.06 -10.16
C TRP A 265 -25.94 -7.85 -8.78
N LYS A 266 -25.18 -7.33 -7.82
CA LYS A 266 -25.67 -6.99 -6.48
C LYS A 266 -26.38 -5.63 -6.38
N GLY A 267 -26.46 -4.86 -7.47
CA GLY A 267 -27.09 -3.54 -7.49
C GLY A 267 -26.32 -2.46 -6.72
N THR A 268 -25.04 -2.68 -6.40
CA THR A 268 -24.21 -1.76 -5.62
C THR A 268 -23.24 -0.94 -6.47
N PHE A 269 -23.18 -1.16 -7.79
CA PHE A 269 -22.21 -0.51 -8.68
C PHE A 269 -22.17 1.02 -8.56
N GLY A 270 -23.32 1.70 -8.65
CA GLY A 270 -23.37 3.17 -8.58
C GLY A 270 -22.84 3.72 -7.25
N VAL A 271 -23.21 3.07 -6.14
CA VAL A 271 -22.74 3.43 -4.80
C VAL A 271 -21.25 3.09 -4.62
N ALA A 272 -20.80 1.96 -5.16
CA ALA A 272 -19.40 1.55 -5.10
C ALA A 272 -18.49 2.57 -5.79
N ILE A 273 -18.90 3.12 -6.95
CA ILE A 273 -18.15 4.17 -7.63
C ILE A 273 -18.00 5.40 -6.74
N SER A 274 -19.11 5.95 -6.22
CA SER A 274 -19.09 7.13 -5.34
C SER A 274 -18.22 6.91 -4.09
N GLN A 275 -18.32 5.75 -3.44
CA GLN A 275 -17.51 5.46 -2.26
C GLN A 275 -16.03 5.30 -2.60
N VAL A 276 -15.69 4.67 -3.72
CA VAL A 276 -14.30 4.52 -4.17
C VAL A 276 -13.67 5.86 -4.56
N THR A 277 -14.47 6.79 -5.10
CA THR A 277 -14.02 8.15 -5.46
C THR A 277 -14.02 9.13 -4.29
N TYR A 278 -14.52 8.75 -3.11
CA TYR A 278 -14.58 9.61 -1.93
C TYR A 278 -13.27 10.33 -1.63
N SER A 279 -12.12 9.65 -1.70
CA SER A 279 -10.81 10.27 -1.43
C SER A 279 -10.45 11.37 -2.42
N PHE A 280 -11.02 11.37 -3.63
CA PHE A 280 -10.86 12.44 -4.61
C PHE A 280 -11.93 13.51 -4.47
N GLU A 281 -13.18 13.14 -4.16
CA GLU A 281 -14.28 14.08 -3.93
C GLU A 281 -14.09 14.92 -2.67
N SER A 282 -13.42 14.35 -1.67
CA SER A 282 -13.06 15.05 -0.43
C SER A 282 -11.84 15.98 -0.58
N LEU A 283 -11.10 15.90 -1.70
CA LEU A 283 -10.02 16.85 -2.00
C LEU A 283 -10.62 18.23 -2.30
N GLY A 284 -10.30 19.21 -1.46
CA GLY A 284 -10.62 20.62 -1.75
C GLY A 284 -11.83 21.17 -1.00
N LEU A 285 -12.29 20.52 0.08
CA LEU A 285 -13.29 21.12 0.95
C LEU A 285 -12.68 21.81 2.19
N GLN A 286 -11.59 21.29 2.77
CA GLN A 286 -10.87 21.89 3.90
C GLN A 286 -9.39 21.43 3.92
N VAL A 287 -8.47 22.30 4.34
CA VAL A 287 -7.08 21.90 4.64
C VAL A 287 -7.10 21.10 5.95
N SER A 288 -6.33 20.01 6.02
CA SER A 288 -6.15 19.26 7.28
C SER A 288 -5.77 20.21 8.41
N ASP A 289 -6.27 19.95 9.62
CA ASP A 289 -6.00 20.81 10.77
C ASP A 289 -4.49 20.83 11.10
N LEU A 290 -4.02 21.95 11.64
CA LEU A 290 -2.60 22.17 11.91
C LEU A 290 -1.95 21.02 12.74
N PRO A 291 -2.60 20.48 13.80
CA PRO A 291 -2.06 19.34 14.53
C PRO A 291 -1.84 18.11 13.65
N THR A 292 -2.79 17.75 12.78
CA THR A 292 -2.62 16.63 11.84
C THR A 292 -1.46 16.88 10.90
N LEU A 293 -1.36 18.09 10.33
CA LEU A 293 -0.27 18.44 9.42
C LEU A 293 1.10 18.37 10.10
N LEU A 294 1.20 18.80 11.36
CA LEU A 294 2.43 18.72 12.15
C LEU A 294 2.82 17.27 12.44
N ILE A 295 1.86 16.41 12.80
CA ILE A 295 2.13 14.98 13.03
C ILE A 295 2.56 14.32 11.72
N MET A 296 1.82 14.55 10.62
CA MET A 296 2.12 13.95 9.33
C MET A 296 3.46 14.44 8.77
N GLY A 297 3.73 15.76 8.81
CA GLY A 297 5.00 16.34 8.40
C GLY A 297 6.15 15.87 9.28
N GLY A 298 5.92 15.78 10.59
CA GLY A 298 6.88 15.22 11.55
C GLY A 298 7.20 13.75 11.28
N LEU A 299 6.21 12.93 10.93
CA LEU A 299 6.41 11.54 10.52
C LEU A 299 7.10 11.42 9.16
N PHE A 300 6.75 12.28 8.21
CA PHE A 300 7.38 12.32 6.88
C PHE A 300 8.89 12.59 6.98
N VAL A 301 9.27 13.59 7.77
CA VAL A 301 10.68 13.88 8.06
C VAL A 301 11.28 12.80 8.96
N GLY A 302 10.56 12.40 10.01
CA GLY A 302 10.99 11.46 11.02
C GLY A 302 11.35 10.09 10.45
N LEU A 303 10.53 9.54 9.55
CA LEU A 303 10.79 8.28 8.84
C LEU A 303 11.82 8.43 7.70
N GLY A 304 12.39 9.61 7.53
CA GLY A 304 13.43 9.88 6.54
C GLY A 304 12.94 9.92 5.09
N PHE A 305 11.64 10.14 4.85
CA PHE A 305 11.10 10.25 3.48
C PHE A 305 11.62 11.50 2.79
N LEU A 306 11.79 12.61 3.53
CA LEU A 306 12.42 13.82 3.00
C LEU A 306 13.87 13.57 2.56
N THR A 307 14.66 12.87 3.38
CA THR A 307 16.04 12.52 3.04
C THR A 307 16.11 11.57 1.85
N ALA A 308 15.23 10.57 1.79
CA ALA A 308 15.11 9.69 0.64
C ALA A 308 14.77 10.50 -0.63
N LEU A 309 13.86 11.46 -0.54
CA LEU A 309 13.51 12.36 -1.64
C LEU A 309 14.72 13.17 -2.12
N VAL A 310 15.36 13.91 -1.23
CA VAL A 310 16.52 14.77 -1.57
C VAL A 310 17.68 13.94 -2.11
N MET A 311 18.10 12.92 -1.37
CA MET A 311 19.27 12.12 -1.72
C MET A 311 19.02 11.24 -2.96
N GLY A 312 17.81 10.73 -3.13
CA GLY A 312 17.42 9.98 -4.34
C GLY A 312 17.42 10.87 -5.59
N MET A 313 16.99 12.12 -5.48
CA MET A 313 16.97 13.06 -6.61
C MET A 313 18.36 13.56 -7.01
N VAL A 314 19.23 13.84 -6.03
CA VAL A 314 20.60 14.34 -6.27
C VAL A 314 21.57 13.22 -6.69
N SER A 315 21.25 11.96 -6.39
CA SER A 315 22.10 10.83 -6.75
C SER A 315 22.26 10.69 -8.27
N LEU A 316 23.46 10.28 -8.68
CA LEU A 316 23.77 9.93 -10.07
C LEU A 316 23.07 8.62 -10.42
N VAL A 317 22.41 8.61 -11.58
CA VAL A 317 21.58 7.48 -12.03
C VAL A 317 21.86 7.20 -13.50
N GLU A 318 22.02 5.92 -13.84
CA GLU A 318 22.14 5.44 -15.21
C GLU A 318 20.89 5.78 -16.04
N LYS A 319 21.02 5.82 -17.37
CA LYS A 319 19.92 6.20 -18.27
C LYS A 319 18.65 5.39 -18.06
N ASN A 320 18.78 4.11 -17.73
CA ASN A 320 17.67 3.18 -17.53
C ASN A 320 16.99 3.33 -16.15
N ALA A 321 17.69 3.84 -15.14
CA ALA A 321 17.11 4.08 -13.82
C ALA A 321 16.50 5.49 -13.65
N LYS A 322 16.71 6.41 -14.60
CA LYS A 322 16.09 7.75 -14.63
C LYS A 322 14.55 7.75 -14.49
N PRO A 323 13.76 6.95 -15.24
CA PRO A 323 12.30 6.96 -15.08
C PRO A 323 11.88 6.59 -13.66
N PHE A 324 12.55 5.62 -13.02
CA PHE A 324 12.27 5.25 -11.63
C PHE A 324 12.55 6.40 -10.66
N ARG A 325 13.63 7.17 -10.86
CA ARG A 325 13.90 8.36 -10.04
C ARG A 325 12.75 9.36 -10.10
N TYR A 326 12.25 9.66 -11.30
CA TYR A 326 11.12 10.58 -11.47
C TYR A 326 9.83 10.00 -10.89
N LEU A 327 9.57 8.69 -11.07
CA LEU A 327 8.43 8.01 -10.48
C LEU A 327 8.47 8.11 -8.95
N GLY A 328 9.62 7.84 -8.33
CA GLY A 328 9.80 7.95 -6.88
C GLY A 328 9.60 9.38 -6.38
N GLY A 329 10.22 10.37 -7.04
CA GLY A 329 10.10 11.78 -6.65
C GLY A 329 8.69 12.32 -6.80
N LEU A 330 8.06 12.11 -7.96
CA LEU A 330 6.69 12.56 -8.21
C LEU A 330 5.69 11.85 -7.30
N GLY A 331 5.84 10.54 -7.08
CA GLY A 331 4.93 9.78 -6.20
C GLY A 331 4.92 10.29 -4.77
N ILE A 332 6.09 10.57 -4.19
CA ILE A 332 6.19 11.17 -2.86
C ILE A 332 5.53 12.56 -2.83
N LEU A 333 5.83 13.42 -3.80
CA LEU A 333 5.30 14.78 -3.85
C LEU A 333 3.78 14.80 -4.05
N THR A 334 3.25 13.98 -4.96
CA THR A 334 1.81 13.87 -5.22
C THR A 334 1.07 13.39 -3.97
N LEU A 335 1.55 12.35 -3.30
CA LEU A 335 0.91 11.83 -2.08
C LEU A 335 1.04 12.81 -0.91
N LEU A 336 2.15 13.54 -0.80
CA LEU A 336 2.31 14.57 0.22
C LEU A 336 1.29 15.70 0.00
N LEU A 337 1.16 16.17 -1.24
CA LEU A 337 0.21 17.21 -1.61
C LEU A 337 -1.23 16.75 -1.36
N VAL A 338 -1.59 15.54 -1.80
CA VAL A 338 -2.93 14.97 -1.58
C VAL A 338 -3.25 14.91 -0.09
N ASN A 339 -2.35 14.40 0.74
CA ASN A 339 -2.62 14.25 2.17
C ASN A 339 -2.77 15.60 2.92
N ILE A 340 -2.29 16.73 2.36
CA ILE A 340 -2.55 18.06 2.94
C ILE A 340 -4.03 18.44 2.81
N PHE A 341 -4.67 18.04 1.71
CA PHE A 341 -6.05 18.39 1.37
C PHE A 341 -7.04 17.27 1.66
N LEU A 342 -6.57 16.11 2.11
CA LEU A 342 -7.41 14.99 2.50
C LEU A 342 -7.78 15.12 3.99
N PRO A 343 -9.02 14.78 4.38
CA PRO A 343 -9.36 14.66 5.80
C PRO A 343 -8.42 13.69 6.51
N SER A 344 -8.09 14.00 7.76
CA SER A 344 -7.22 13.15 8.59
C SER A 344 -7.88 11.80 8.85
N GLN A 345 -7.28 10.73 8.32
CA GLN A 345 -7.72 9.35 8.59
C GLN A 345 -6.76 8.61 9.53
N GLY A 346 -5.57 9.19 9.77
CA GLY A 346 -4.54 8.66 10.66
C GLY A 346 -3.23 8.34 9.94
N ASN A 347 -2.24 7.86 10.69
CA ASN A 347 -0.86 7.72 10.23
C ASN A 347 -0.69 6.80 9.00
N PHE A 348 -1.62 5.87 8.78
CA PHE A 348 -1.59 4.94 7.64
C PHE A 348 -1.68 5.66 6.28
N GLN A 349 -2.11 6.92 6.24
CA GLN A 349 -2.16 7.76 5.02
C GLN A 349 -0.79 7.93 4.34
N LEU A 350 0.30 7.63 5.04
CA LEU A 350 1.66 7.63 4.48
C LEU A 350 2.08 6.25 3.91
N LEU A 351 1.34 5.17 4.17
CA LEU A 351 1.64 3.82 3.61
C LEU A 351 1.78 3.81 2.09
N PRO A 352 0.92 4.49 1.31
CA PRO A 352 1.03 4.52 -0.16
C PRO A 352 2.35 5.12 -0.67
N MET A 353 3.10 5.85 0.16
CA MET A 353 4.41 6.42 -0.22
C MET A 353 5.52 5.36 -0.25
N ILE A 354 5.36 4.23 0.46
CA ILE A 354 6.43 3.24 0.64
C ILE A 354 7.03 2.76 -0.68
N PRO A 355 6.27 2.36 -1.72
CA PRO A 355 6.84 1.94 -2.99
C PRO A 355 7.77 3.01 -3.60
N PHE A 356 7.37 4.28 -3.55
CA PHE A 356 8.14 5.40 -4.08
C PHE A 356 9.40 5.68 -3.24
N VAL A 357 9.28 5.63 -1.92
CA VAL A 357 10.40 5.75 -0.99
C VAL A 357 11.43 4.65 -1.24
N MET A 358 10.99 3.40 -1.42
CA MET A 358 11.89 2.28 -1.70
C MET A 358 12.68 2.45 -3.00
N ILE A 359 12.07 3.04 -4.04
CA ILE A 359 12.77 3.39 -5.28
C ILE A 359 13.91 4.38 -5.00
N LEU A 360 13.62 5.46 -4.28
CA LEU A 360 14.60 6.51 -4.01
C LEU A 360 15.70 6.06 -3.04
N LEU A 361 15.37 5.24 -2.04
CA LEU A 361 16.35 4.62 -1.15
C LEU A 361 17.28 3.66 -1.91
N ALA A 362 16.74 2.85 -2.82
CA ALA A 362 17.54 1.99 -3.67
C ALA A 362 18.51 2.81 -4.55
N ILE A 363 18.06 3.93 -5.12
CA ILE A 363 18.90 4.84 -5.88
C ILE A 363 19.99 5.48 -5.00
N TRP A 364 19.61 6.03 -3.84
CA TRP A 364 20.54 6.71 -2.94
C TRP A 364 21.68 5.79 -2.48
N PHE A 365 21.34 4.56 -2.07
CA PHE A 365 22.34 3.64 -1.55
C PHE A 365 23.13 2.90 -2.64
N ASN A 366 22.64 2.86 -3.88
CA ASN A 366 23.27 2.14 -4.99
C ASN A 366 24.78 2.43 -5.11
N LYS A 367 25.19 3.70 -5.01
CA LYS A 367 26.60 4.14 -5.18
C LYS A 367 27.58 3.56 -4.16
N ASN A 368 27.09 3.16 -2.99
CA ASN A 368 27.95 2.67 -1.89
C ASN A 368 28.30 1.19 -2.04
N PHE A 369 27.60 0.48 -2.92
CA PHE A 369 27.81 -0.93 -3.21
C PHE A 369 28.53 -1.04 -4.55
N SER A 370 29.71 -1.66 -4.59
CA SER A 370 30.46 -1.93 -5.82
C SER A 370 30.75 -3.43 -5.90
N GLU A 371 30.48 -4.05 -7.04
CA GLU A 371 30.89 -5.42 -7.35
C GLU A 371 31.94 -5.35 -8.47
N GLY A 372 33.16 -5.81 -8.18
CA GLY A 372 34.26 -5.88 -9.14
C GLY A 372 35.26 -6.95 -8.71
N ARG A 373 35.82 -7.69 -9.68
CA ARG A 373 36.71 -8.87 -9.46
C ARG A 373 38.00 -8.58 -8.68
N HIS A 374 38.33 -7.31 -8.43
CA HIS A 374 39.53 -6.88 -7.71
C HIS A 374 39.26 -6.00 -6.47
N THR A 375 38.21 -6.29 -5.69
CA THR A 375 38.03 -5.64 -4.38
C THR A 375 38.42 -6.58 -3.24
N ARG A 376 39.70 -6.47 -2.86
CA ARG A 376 40.27 -6.95 -1.58
C ARG A 376 39.27 -6.72 -0.44
N LYS A 377 38.73 -7.80 0.16
CA LYS A 377 37.96 -7.86 1.44
C LYS A 377 37.48 -6.50 1.99
N ARG A 378 36.65 -5.75 1.24
CA ARG A 378 36.01 -4.55 1.78
C ARG A 378 34.78 -5.02 2.55
N ARG A 379 34.64 -4.59 3.80
CA ARG A 379 33.45 -4.85 4.63
C ARG A 379 32.19 -4.58 3.79
N THR A 380 31.24 -5.50 3.81
CA THR A 380 29.94 -5.33 3.14
C THR A 380 29.34 -3.97 3.55
N PRO A 381 29.09 -3.04 2.62
CA PRO A 381 28.53 -1.75 2.96
C PRO A 381 27.19 -1.96 3.66
N SER A 382 26.91 -1.19 4.72
CA SER A 382 25.64 -1.25 5.45
C SER A 382 24.82 -0.02 5.17
N ILE A 383 23.58 -0.19 4.72
CA ILE A 383 22.64 0.93 4.54
C ILE A 383 22.17 1.50 5.88
N TRP A 384 22.15 0.69 6.94
CA TRP A 384 21.53 1.04 8.22
C TRP A 384 22.18 2.24 8.89
N LYS A 385 23.51 2.28 8.90
CA LYS A 385 24.25 3.43 9.43
C LYS A 385 23.88 4.71 8.67
N ASN A 386 23.85 4.63 7.34
CA ASN A 386 23.56 5.79 6.50
C ASN A 386 22.09 6.22 6.60
N TYR A 387 21.16 5.26 6.71
CA TYR A 387 19.74 5.55 6.88
C TYR A 387 19.47 6.18 8.25
N PHE A 388 19.86 5.53 9.35
CA PHE A 388 19.55 6.05 10.68
C PHE A 388 20.37 7.29 11.03
N ALA A 389 21.70 7.26 10.89
CA ALA A 389 22.52 8.42 11.23
C ALA A 389 22.30 9.58 10.24
N GLY A 390 22.07 9.30 8.95
CA GLY A 390 21.76 10.31 7.95
C GLY A 390 20.40 10.98 8.16
N ASN A 391 19.51 10.36 8.95
CA ASN A 391 18.25 10.95 9.39
C ASN A 391 18.28 11.34 10.88
N LEU A 392 19.46 11.56 11.46
CA LEU A 392 19.64 11.97 12.87
C LEU A 392 18.95 11.04 13.88
N PHE A 393 18.86 9.75 13.55
CA PHE A 393 18.13 8.72 14.30
C PHE A 393 16.63 9.00 14.53
N LEU A 394 16.07 10.02 13.88
CA LEU A 394 14.63 10.30 13.89
C LEU A 394 13.77 9.11 13.45
N PRO A 395 14.20 8.23 12.52
CA PRO A 395 13.37 7.08 12.14
C PRO A 395 13.12 6.15 13.32
N VAL A 396 14.05 6.01 14.25
CA VAL A 396 13.85 5.19 15.46
C VAL A 396 12.77 5.80 16.35
N LEU A 397 12.80 7.12 16.56
CA LEU A 397 11.82 7.83 17.36
C LEU A 397 10.43 7.81 16.71
N ALA A 398 10.35 8.05 15.39
CA ALA A 398 9.10 8.00 14.64
C ALA A 398 8.48 6.60 14.65
N MET A 399 9.30 5.55 14.44
CA MET A 399 8.86 4.16 14.52
C MET A 399 8.36 3.80 15.93
N ALA A 400 9.07 4.22 16.98
CA ALA A 400 8.65 4.00 18.36
C ALA A 400 7.33 4.71 18.67
N PHE A 401 7.17 5.97 18.22
CA PHE A 401 5.93 6.72 18.36
C PHE A 401 4.75 6.01 17.68
N LEU A 402 4.92 5.54 16.45
CA LEU A 402 3.87 4.87 15.69
C LEU A 402 3.39 3.57 16.35
N VAL A 403 4.32 2.78 16.92
CA VAL A 403 4.00 1.51 17.60
C VAL A 403 3.42 1.76 19.00
N ALA A 404 3.94 2.75 19.73
CA ALA A 404 3.48 3.07 21.08
C ALA A 404 2.13 3.80 21.08
N SER A 405 1.83 4.60 20.06
CA SER A 405 0.65 5.47 20.02
C SER A 405 -0.67 4.71 20.23
N PRO A 406 -0.95 3.57 19.54
CA PRO A 406 -2.17 2.79 19.78
C PRO A 406 -2.26 2.23 21.21
N VAL A 407 -1.13 1.85 21.80
CA VAL A 407 -1.06 1.31 23.17
C VAL A 407 -1.34 2.43 24.19
N VAL A 408 -0.70 3.58 24.03
CA VAL A 408 -0.93 4.78 24.85
C VAL A 408 -2.38 5.23 24.75
N GLN A 409 -2.92 5.27 23.53
CA GLN A 409 -4.32 5.63 23.30
C GLN A 409 -5.25 4.68 24.07
N ARG A 410 -5.03 3.36 23.96
CA ARG A 410 -5.89 2.36 24.58
C ARG A 410 -5.87 2.36 26.11
N TYR A 411 -4.68 2.45 26.71
CA TYR A 411 -4.50 2.21 28.14
C TYR A 411 -4.37 3.48 28.98
N LEU A 412 -3.84 4.57 28.42
CA LEU A 412 -3.62 5.81 29.17
C LEU A 412 -4.68 6.88 28.87
N LEU A 413 -5.16 6.96 27.62
CA LEU A 413 -6.04 8.06 27.20
C LEU A 413 -7.53 7.66 27.10
N ALA A 414 -7.82 6.41 26.74
CA ALA A 414 -9.18 5.92 26.49
C ALA A 414 -9.61 4.75 27.39
N GLY A 415 -8.89 4.49 28.49
CA GLY A 415 -9.15 3.34 29.38
C GLY A 415 -10.59 3.29 29.93
N GLU A 416 -11.09 4.43 30.44
CA GLU A 416 -12.47 4.55 30.94
C GLU A 416 -13.51 4.38 29.82
N GLU A 417 -13.27 4.99 28.66
CA GLU A 417 -14.17 4.89 27.50
C GLU A 417 -14.33 3.43 27.07
N GLU A 418 -13.24 2.68 27.04
CA GLU A 418 -13.28 1.27 26.67
C GLU A 418 -13.93 0.37 27.72
N ALA A 419 -13.72 0.66 29.01
CA ALA A 419 -14.38 -0.08 30.08
C ALA A 419 -15.91 0.12 30.01
N GLU A 420 -16.37 1.36 29.83
CA GLU A 420 -17.79 1.65 29.64
C GLU A 420 -18.36 1.07 28.34
N ARG A 421 -17.58 1.09 27.25
CA ARG A 421 -17.96 0.45 25.99
C ARG A 421 -18.25 -1.04 26.19
N ALA A 422 -17.44 -1.74 26.99
CA ALA A 422 -17.67 -3.14 27.33
C ALA A 422 -18.97 -3.35 28.13
N VAL A 423 -19.28 -2.45 29.07
CA VAL A 423 -20.55 -2.48 29.84
C VAL A 423 -21.75 -2.31 28.90
N VAL A 424 -21.73 -1.28 28.04
CA VAL A 424 -22.80 -1.02 27.06
C VAL A 424 -22.94 -2.19 26.09
N SER A 425 -21.82 -2.73 25.60
CA SER A 425 -21.82 -3.88 24.69
C SER A 425 -22.42 -5.12 25.34
N LYS A 426 -22.11 -5.38 26.62
CA LYS A 426 -22.66 -6.52 27.35
C LYS A 426 -24.18 -6.38 27.47
N TYR A 427 -24.65 -5.21 27.89
CA TYR A 427 -26.07 -4.92 28.01
C TYR A 427 -26.82 -5.14 26.69
N ILE A 428 -26.35 -4.53 25.59
CA ILE A 428 -26.98 -4.71 24.27
C ILE A 428 -27.01 -6.18 23.88
N ARG A 429 -25.91 -6.92 24.08
CA ARG A 429 -25.85 -8.34 23.70
C ARG A 429 -26.86 -9.21 24.46
N GLU A 430 -27.10 -8.89 25.72
CA GLU A 430 -28.01 -9.63 26.61
C GLU A 430 -29.48 -9.23 26.37
N GLU A 431 -29.75 -7.96 26.08
CA GLU A 431 -31.10 -7.42 25.97
C GLU A 431 -31.65 -7.35 24.53
N SER A 432 -30.83 -7.61 23.50
CA SER A 432 -31.27 -7.62 22.09
C SER A 432 -31.34 -9.02 21.46
N ALA A 433 -32.21 -9.18 20.46
CA ALA A 433 -32.25 -10.33 19.57
C ALA A 433 -31.15 -10.24 18.50
N LYS A 434 -30.75 -11.38 17.90
CA LYS A 434 -29.61 -11.43 16.96
C LYS A 434 -29.81 -10.61 15.68
N ASP A 435 -31.06 -10.48 15.24
CA ASP A 435 -31.50 -9.74 14.07
C ASP A 435 -31.73 -8.25 14.34
N ASP A 436 -31.73 -7.84 15.62
CA ASP A 436 -31.79 -6.43 15.97
C ASP A 436 -30.58 -5.68 15.41
N LYS A 437 -30.86 -4.52 14.83
CA LYS A 437 -29.83 -3.59 14.40
C LYS A 437 -29.60 -2.53 15.45
N ILE A 438 -28.35 -2.09 15.55
CA ILE A 438 -27.94 -1.02 16.44
C ILE A 438 -27.23 0.07 15.66
N TYR A 439 -27.02 1.21 16.31
CA TYR A 439 -26.10 2.22 15.80
C TYR A 439 -25.18 2.74 16.90
N ALA A 440 -23.89 2.78 16.62
CA ALA A 440 -22.87 3.28 17.52
C ALA A 440 -22.37 4.65 17.04
N TRP A 441 -22.83 5.72 17.69
CA TRP A 441 -22.26 7.06 17.56
C TRP A 441 -20.99 7.17 18.40
N ASP A 442 -19.93 6.51 17.94
CA ASP A 442 -18.70 6.29 18.70
C ASP A 442 -17.43 6.56 17.87
N SER A 443 -16.28 6.62 18.53
CA SER A 443 -14.96 6.84 17.93
C SER A 443 -14.45 5.64 17.11
N THR A 444 -15.03 4.45 17.30
CA THR A 444 -14.68 3.20 16.60
C THR A 444 -15.94 2.42 16.19
N ALA A 445 -15.79 1.41 15.33
CA ALA A 445 -16.85 0.48 14.96
C ALA A 445 -16.82 -0.84 15.75
N SER A 446 -16.06 -0.90 16.86
CA SER A 446 -15.86 -2.13 17.64
C SER A 446 -17.15 -2.68 18.27
N LEU A 447 -18.10 -1.80 18.62
CA LEU A 447 -19.32 -2.14 19.35
C LEU A 447 -20.22 -3.13 18.59
N TYR A 448 -20.24 -3.07 17.26
CA TYR A 448 -21.04 -3.98 16.44
C TYR A 448 -20.58 -5.43 16.56
N GLN A 449 -19.26 -5.66 16.50
CA GLN A 449 -18.71 -7.01 16.62
C GLN A 449 -18.79 -7.52 18.07
N SER A 450 -18.57 -6.65 19.06
CA SER A 450 -18.62 -7.05 20.47
C SER A 450 -20.04 -7.40 20.94
N THR A 451 -21.06 -6.74 20.37
CA THR A 451 -22.48 -7.07 20.59
C THR A 451 -22.97 -8.21 19.70
N GLY A 452 -22.31 -8.45 18.57
CA GLY A 452 -22.78 -9.36 17.53
C GLY A 452 -24.06 -8.85 16.86
N ARG A 453 -24.16 -7.53 16.64
CA ARG A 453 -25.31 -6.87 16.01
C ARG A 453 -24.88 -6.06 14.79
N LEU A 454 -25.71 -6.11 13.75
CA LEU A 454 -25.46 -5.37 12.51
C LEU A 454 -25.80 -3.89 12.69
N SER A 455 -25.12 -3.04 11.93
CA SER A 455 -25.40 -1.62 11.88
C SER A 455 -26.73 -1.33 11.17
N ALA A 456 -27.47 -0.34 11.69
CA ALA A 456 -28.63 0.23 11.02
C ALA A 456 -28.30 1.28 9.95
N ALA A 457 -27.03 1.68 9.82
CA ALA A 457 -26.57 2.63 8.81
C ALA A 457 -25.28 2.17 8.14
N THR A 458 -25.02 2.64 6.92
CA THR A 458 -23.83 2.25 6.16
C THR A 458 -22.57 2.88 6.76
N ILE A 459 -22.63 4.14 7.17
CA ILE A 459 -21.52 4.82 7.86
C ILE A 459 -21.51 4.35 9.31
N LEU A 460 -20.47 3.61 9.69
CA LEU A 460 -20.44 2.85 10.95
C LEU A 460 -20.05 3.70 12.17
N SER A 461 -19.21 4.72 11.94
CA SER A 461 -18.71 5.62 12.97
C SER A 461 -18.66 7.04 12.41
N PRO A 462 -19.08 8.06 13.18
CA PRO A 462 -19.01 9.46 12.78
C PRO A 462 -17.60 10.04 12.64
N LYS A 463 -16.54 9.28 12.99
CA LYS A 463 -15.14 9.71 12.88
C LYS A 463 -14.50 9.39 11.54
N LEU A 464 -15.20 8.71 10.64
CA LEU A 464 -14.74 8.39 9.29
C LEU A 464 -15.87 8.66 8.30
N TYR A 465 -15.54 9.18 7.12
CA TYR A 465 -16.48 9.41 6.01
C TYR A 465 -17.59 10.45 6.24
N LEU A 466 -17.61 11.20 7.36
CA LEU A 466 -18.61 12.26 7.59
C LEU A 466 -18.16 13.67 7.14
N ASP A 467 -17.08 13.77 6.37
CA ASP A 467 -16.52 15.06 5.98
C ASP A 467 -17.38 15.79 4.93
N THR A 468 -18.18 15.05 4.14
CA THR A 468 -19.08 15.61 3.12
C THR A 468 -20.49 15.81 3.64
N GLU A 469 -21.18 16.86 3.17
CA GLU A 469 -22.59 17.10 3.51
C GLU A 469 -23.50 15.97 3.04
N GLU A 470 -23.20 15.37 1.88
CA GLU A 470 -23.93 14.22 1.36
C GLU A 470 -23.89 13.04 2.35
N ASN A 471 -22.74 12.72 2.93
CA ASN A 471 -22.61 11.63 3.89
C ASN A 471 -23.30 11.94 5.23
N LYS A 472 -23.31 13.21 5.67
CA LYS A 472 -24.09 13.64 6.85
C LYS A 472 -25.59 13.47 6.63
N ILE A 473 -26.09 13.85 5.46
CA ILE A 473 -27.49 13.69 5.07
C ILE A 473 -27.85 12.21 4.95
N LEU A 474 -27.00 11.42 4.28
CA LEU A 474 -27.16 9.97 4.12
C LEU A 474 -27.33 9.28 5.47
N LEU A 475 -26.39 9.50 6.40
CA LEU A 475 -26.44 8.90 7.73
C LEU A 475 -27.69 9.32 8.50
N GLY A 476 -28.00 10.62 8.49
CA GLY A 476 -29.20 11.14 9.16
C GLY A 476 -30.49 10.52 8.60
N ASN A 477 -30.59 10.33 7.29
CA ASN A 477 -31.76 9.72 6.63
C ASN A 477 -31.86 8.22 6.91
N GLN A 478 -30.74 7.49 6.91
CA GLN A 478 -30.75 6.05 7.22
C GLN A 478 -31.20 5.76 8.64
N LEU A 479 -30.75 6.55 9.63
CA LEU A 479 -31.17 6.38 11.02
C LEU A 479 -32.65 6.73 11.24
N ASP A 480 -33.17 7.69 10.49
CA ASP A 480 -34.58 8.09 10.50
C ASP A 480 -35.48 7.00 9.90
N ALA A 481 -35.04 6.38 8.81
CA ALA A 481 -35.79 5.35 8.11
C ALA A 481 -35.73 3.97 8.81
N ASN A 482 -34.56 3.58 9.33
CA ASN A 482 -34.34 2.23 9.85
C ASN A 482 -34.63 2.09 11.35
N LEU A 483 -34.60 3.18 12.12
CA LEU A 483 -34.85 3.22 13.57
C LEU A 483 -34.25 2.01 14.33
N PRO A 484 -32.91 1.93 14.49
CA PRO A 484 -32.27 0.85 15.23
C PRO A 484 -32.87 0.66 16.62
N ARG A 485 -32.83 -0.58 17.14
CA ARG A 485 -33.31 -0.86 18.51
C ARG A 485 -32.54 -0.05 19.56
N TYR A 486 -31.22 0.03 19.39
CA TYR A 486 -30.36 0.79 20.28
C TYR A 486 -29.49 1.80 19.54
N ILE A 487 -29.39 3.01 20.10
CA ILE A 487 -28.39 4.01 19.72
C ILE A 487 -27.45 4.25 20.90
N VAL A 488 -26.17 3.99 20.69
CA VAL A 488 -25.09 4.30 21.65
C VAL A 488 -24.49 5.65 21.27
N VAL A 489 -24.33 6.56 22.24
CA VAL A 489 -23.74 7.87 22.02
C VAL A 489 -22.53 8.08 22.92
N ASN A 490 -21.37 8.24 22.30
CA ASN A 490 -20.16 8.74 22.96
C ASN A 490 -20.27 10.26 23.17
N LYS A 491 -20.21 10.72 24.42
CA LYS A 491 -20.40 12.14 24.77
C LYS A 491 -19.28 13.05 24.22
N LYS A 492 -18.11 12.50 23.90
CA LYS A 492 -16.97 13.24 23.31
C LYS A 492 -17.12 13.48 21.81
N VAL A 493 -18.06 12.80 21.14
CA VAL A 493 -18.24 12.91 19.70
C VAL A 493 -19.46 13.79 19.40
N PRO A 494 -19.30 14.92 18.69
CA PRO A 494 -20.41 15.80 18.35
C PRO A 494 -21.50 15.08 17.55
N LEU A 495 -22.76 15.23 17.97
CA LEU A 495 -23.92 14.70 17.25
C LEU A 495 -24.38 15.65 16.14
N LEU A 496 -24.76 15.09 14.99
CA LEU A 496 -25.46 15.83 13.95
C LEU A 496 -26.83 16.34 14.45
N GLY A 497 -27.23 17.53 14.00
CA GLY A 497 -28.50 18.14 14.40
C GLY A 497 -29.72 17.24 14.13
N LYS A 498 -29.75 16.58 12.96
CA LYS A 498 -30.81 15.62 12.62
C LYS A 498 -30.83 14.41 13.58
N VAL A 499 -29.67 13.87 13.93
CA VAL A 499 -29.57 12.70 14.84
C VAL A 499 -30.00 13.06 16.26
N LYS A 500 -29.67 14.26 16.76
CA LYS A 500 -30.20 14.76 18.04
C LYS A 500 -31.73 14.76 18.06
N LYS A 501 -32.36 15.23 16.97
CA LYS A 501 -33.83 15.23 16.82
C LYS A 501 -34.40 13.81 16.86
N ILE A 502 -33.85 12.90 16.06
CA ILE A 502 -34.26 11.48 16.01
C ILE A 502 -34.22 10.84 17.40
N ILE A 503 -33.12 11.02 18.14
CA ILE A 503 -32.98 10.46 19.50
C ILE A 503 -34.05 11.04 20.42
N SER A 504 -34.26 12.36 20.41
CA SER A 504 -35.23 13.01 21.30
C SER A 504 -36.69 12.62 21.03
N SER A 505 -37.05 12.43 19.75
CA SER A 505 -38.41 12.10 19.35
C SER A 505 -38.73 10.63 19.60
N ASN A 506 -37.81 9.73 19.22
CA ASN A 506 -38.14 8.31 19.05
C ASN A 506 -37.55 7.40 20.13
N TYR A 507 -36.64 7.88 20.98
CA TYR A 507 -35.89 7.02 21.91
C TYR A 507 -36.05 7.44 23.37
N LYS A 508 -35.98 6.45 24.27
CA LYS A 508 -35.88 6.62 25.72
C LYS A 508 -34.45 6.31 26.17
N LYS A 509 -33.93 7.10 27.11
CA LYS A 509 -32.58 6.88 27.65
C LYS A 509 -32.61 5.71 28.65
N ILE A 510 -31.66 4.78 28.53
CA ILE A 510 -31.44 3.72 29.51
C ILE A 510 -30.49 4.22 30.60
N GLY A 511 -30.84 3.94 31.86
CA GLY A 511 -30.03 4.27 33.03
C GLY A 511 -28.89 3.28 33.24
N LEU A 512 -27.86 3.34 32.39
CA LEU A 512 -26.58 2.67 32.64
C LEU A 512 -25.64 3.62 33.40
N ASP A 513 -24.84 3.05 34.31
CA ASP A 513 -23.81 3.77 35.06
C ASP A 513 -22.58 4.03 34.17
N THR A 514 -22.74 4.97 33.22
CA THR A 514 -21.73 5.31 32.20
C THR A 514 -21.52 6.83 32.11
N SER A 515 -20.30 7.27 32.40
CA SER A 515 -19.86 8.66 32.39
C SER A 515 -19.48 9.17 30.99
N GLN A 516 -18.99 8.31 30.10
CA GLN A 516 -18.57 8.59 28.73
C GLN A 516 -19.67 8.28 27.70
N PHE A 517 -20.51 7.27 27.97
CA PHE A 517 -21.57 6.85 27.04
C PHE A 517 -22.99 7.19 27.53
N LYS A 518 -23.91 7.28 26.57
CA LYS A 518 -25.36 7.24 26.79
C LYS A 518 -25.95 6.18 25.88
N LEU A 519 -26.79 5.31 26.44
CA LEU A 519 -27.55 4.32 25.69
C LEU A 519 -29.01 4.78 25.55
N TYR A 520 -29.54 4.65 24.34
CA TYR A 520 -30.91 4.98 23.99
C TYR A 520 -31.59 3.77 23.37
N GLU A 521 -32.81 3.46 23.81
CA GLU A 521 -33.66 2.40 23.29
C GLU A 521 -34.86 2.99 22.54
N LEU A 522 -35.24 2.37 21.43
CA LEU A 522 -36.43 2.75 20.67
C LEU A 522 -37.68 2.66 21.57
N LYS A 523 -38.57 3.66 21.48
CA LYS A 523 -39.78 3.77 22.32
C LYS A 523 -40.84 2.73 21.97
#